data_AF-A0A1I8D5D7-F1
#
_entry.id   AF-A0A1I8D5D7-F1
#
_cell.length_a   1.000
_cell.length_b   1.000
_cell.length_c   1.000
_cell.angle_alpha   90.00
_cell.angle_beta   90.00
_cell.angle_gamma   90.00
#
_symmetry.space_group_name_H-M   'P 1'
#
loop_
_entity.id
_entity.type
_entity.pdbx_description
1 polymer ?
#
loop_
_entity_poly.entity_id
_entity_poly.type
_entity_poly.pdbx_seq_one_letter_code
_entity_poly.pdbx_strand_id
1 'polypeptide(L)'
;MYLSCKLLFKYEKKDRDGVRKQFMENKVIICARIGFDMTIKNNHIRFIIHTCTPDNLKSYYQESGLVGCDQNRIYCRFYHQVKSRSN
;
A
#
# COMPACT_ATOMS: atom_id res chain seq x y z
N MET A 1 5.04 -0.90 6.83
CA MET A 1 3.70 -0.30 6.65
C MET A 1 3.53 0.04 5.18
N TYR A 2 2.39 -0.25 4.58
CA TYR A 2 2.07 0.10 3.20
C TYR A 2 0.98 1.17 3.20
N LEU A 3 1.24 2.29 2.54
CA LEU A 3 0.28 3.36 2.34
C LEU A 3 -0.15 3.36 0.86
N SER A 4 -1.37 2.88 0.58
CA SER A 4 -2.03 3.03 -0.72
C SER A 4 -2.57 4.46 -0.79
N CYS A 5 -1.88 5.31 -1.54
CA CYS A 5 -2.27 6.71 -1.72
C CYS A 5 -2.34 7.05 -3.20
N LYS A 6 -3.25 7.94 -3.57
CA LYS A 6 -3.22 8.63 -4.86
C LYS A 6 -2.12 9.72 -4.83
N LEU A 7 -0.87 9.34 -4.55
CA LEU A 7 0.29 10.23 -4.54
C LEU A 7 1.14 10.05 -5.81
N LEU A 8 1.47 11.19 -6.42
CA LEU A 8 2.30 11.36 -7.60
C LEU A 8 3.78 11.35 -7.20
N PHE A 9 4.38 10.18 -6.97
CA PHE A 9 5.84 10.07 -6.95
C PHE A 9 6.28 9.06 -8.02
N LYS A 10 6.80 9.60 -9.13
CA LYS A 10 7.51 8.84 -10.15
C LYS A 10 8.93 8.61 -9.64
N TYR A 11 9.23 7.38 -9.18
CA TYR A 11 10.61 6.95 -9.01
C TYR A 11 11.17 6.48 -10.36
N GLU A 12 12.41 6.88 -10.70
CA GLU A 12 13.14 6.27 -11.79
C GLU A 12 13.35 4.77 -11.53
N LYS A 13 13.54 3.98 -12.60
CA LYS A 13 13.64 2.52 -12.52
C LYS A 13 14.78 2.07 -11.58
N LYS A 14 15.90 2.80 -11.59
CA LYS A 14 17.10 2.50 -10.81
C LYS A 14 16.91 2.71 -9.30
N ASP A 15 16.11 3.70 -8.92
CA ASP A 15 15.87 4.03 -7.50
C ASP A 15 14.89 3.06 -6.82
N ARG A 16 14.03 2.39 -7.61
CA ARG A 16 13.05 1.43 -7.09
C ARG A 16 13.70 0.23 -6.39
N ASP A 17 14.86 -0.23 -6.86
CA ASP A 17 15.52 -1.42 -6.31
C ASP A 17 16.16 -1.14 -4.94
N GLY A 18 16.73 0.05 -4.75
CA GLY A 18 17.26 0.49 -3.45
C GLY A 18 16.17 0.60 -2.39
N VAL A 19 15.06 1.25 -2.73
CA VAL A 19 13.90 1.37 -1.84
C VAL A 19 13.27 0.01 -1.55
N ARG A 20 13.17 -0.87 -2.56
CA ARG A 20 12.74 -2.26 -2.37
C ARG A 20 13.61 -3.00 -1.37
N LYS A 21 14.93 -2.92 -1.51
CA LYS A 21 15.87 -3.58 -0.59
C LYS A 21 15.67 -3.09 0.83
N GLN A 22 15.64 -1.77 1.04
CA GLN A 22 15.41 -1.18 2.36
C GLN A 22 14.05 -1.58 2.95
N PHE A 23 13.02 -1.72 2.12
CA PHE A 23 11.70 -2.16 2.56
C PHE A 23 11.68 -3.64 2.97
N MET A 24 12.38 -4.52 2.24
CA MET A 24 12.53 -5.94 2.60
C MET A 24 13.34 -6.12 3.90
N GLU A 25 14.29 -5.22 4.16
CA GLU A 25 15.06 -5.15 5.41
C GLU A 25 14.28 -4.46 6.55
N ASN A 26 13.00 -4.12 6.36
CA ASN A 26 12.15 -3.43 7.33
C ASN A 26 12.68 -2.05 7.78
N LYS A 27 13.52 -1.39 6.98
CA LYS A 27 14.13 -0.08 7.29
C LYS A 27 13.26 1.11 6.91
N VAL A 28 12.36 0.93 5.95
CA VAL A 28 11.51 2.02 5.42
C VAL A 28 10.05 1.60 5.27
N ILE A 29 9.20 2.61 5.16
CA ILE A 29 7.78 2.49 4.85
C ILE A 29 7.59 2.91 3.39
N ILE A 30 6.76 2.17 2.65
CA ILE A 30 6.43 2.51 1.25
C ILE A 30 5.07 3.19 1.20
N CYS A 31 5.05 4.36 0.57
CA CYS A 31 3.85 5.05 0.12
C CYS A 31 3.78 4.95 -1.41
N ALA A 32 2.77 4.26 -1.95
CA ALA A 32 2.67 4.02 -3.39
C ALA A 32 1.23 4.10 -3.90
N ARG A 33 1.11 4.20 -5.23
CA ARG A 33 -0.18 4.19 -5.95
C ARG A 33 -0.66 2.76 -6.17
N ILE A 34 -1.99 2.59 -6.23
CA ILE A 34 -2.66 1.41 -6.77
C ILE A 34 -2.06 1.07 -8.15
N GLY A 35 -1.50 -0.14 -8.30
CA GLY A 35 -0.83 -0.57 -9.52
C GLY A 35 0.67 -0.25 -9.60
N PHE A 36 1.29 0.25 -8.53
CA PHE A 36 2.73 0.09 -8.38
C PHE A 36 3.00 -1.42 -8.36
N ASP A 37 3.84 -1.93 -9.28
CA ASP A 37 4.18 -3.35 -9.38
C ASP A 37 4.75 -3.86 -8.05
N MET A 38 3.88 -4.21 -7.11
CA MET A 38 4.20 -4.78 -5.83
C MET A 38 4.01 -6.28 -5.91
N THR A 39 4.85 -6.95 -6.68
CA THR A 39 5.13 -8.38 -6.51
C THR A 39 5.96 -8.66 -5.23
N ILE A 40 6.07 -7.69 -4.32
CA ILE A 40 6.89 -7.76 -3.12
C ILE A 40 6.10 -8.50 -2.03
N LYS A 41 6.35 -9.79 -1.90
CA LYS A 41 5.89 -10.58 -0.74
C LYS A 41 6.84 -10.33 0.43
N ASN A 42 6.57 -9.30 1.23
CA ASN A 42 7.21 -9.15 2.53
C ASN A 42 6.28 -9.71 3.61
N ASN A 43 6.68 -10.84 4.19
CA ASN A 43 5.91 -11.54 5.22
C ASN A 43 5.75 -10.73 6.51
N HIS A 44 6.51 -9.66 6.72
CA HIS A 44 6.46 -8.84 7.93
C HIS A 44 5.53 -7.62 7.82
N ILE A 45 4.79 -7.46 6.72
CA ILE A 45 3.84 -6.35 6.61
C ILE A 45 2.66 -6.58 7.56
N ARG A 46 2.46 -5.65 8.51
CA ARG A 46 1.39 -5.67 9.52
C ARG A 46 0.25 -4.68 9.27
N PHE A 47 0.52 -3.63 8.48
CA PHE A 47 -0.42 -2.54 8.28
C PHE A 47 -0.48 -2.13 6.81
N ILE A 48 -1.70 -2.10 6.29
CA ILE A 48 -2.07 -1.46 5.03
C ILE A 48 -3.02 -0.32 5.35
N ILE A 49 -2.69 0.87 4.86
CA ILE A 49 -3.51 2.07 4.98
C ILE A 49 -3.84 2.55 3.57
N HIS A 50 -5.13 2.56 3.21
CA HIS A 50 -5.60 3.22 2.01
C HIS A 50 -6.03 4.64 2.38
N THR A 51 -5.37 5.67 1.83
CA THR A 51 -5.75 7.08 2.05
C THR A 51 -6.89 7.52 1.14
N CYS A 52 -7.24 6.69 0.16
CA CYS A 52 -8.36 6.90 -0.74
C CYS A 52 -9.26 5.67 -0.66
N THR A 53 -10.55 5.87 -0.89
CA THR A 53 -11.49 4.76 -1.01
C THR A 53 -11.10 3.91 -2.22
N PRO A 54 -10.95 2.58 -2.07
CA PRO A 54 -10.75 1.69 -3.20
C PRO A 54 -11.90 1.83 -4.21
N ASP A 55 -11.60 1.67 -5.50
CA ASP A 55 -12.61 1.82 -6.56
C ASP A 55 -13.76 0.81 -6.42
N ASN A 56 -13.45 -0.38 -5.92
CA ASN A 56 -14.42 -1.44 -5.65
C ASN A 56 -13.85 -2.43 -4.62
N LEU A 57 -14.72 -3.33 -4.14
CA LEU A 57 -14.37 -4.35 -3.15
C LEU A 57 -13.30 -5.32 -3.66
N LYS A 58 -13.32 -5.68 -4.95
CA LYS A 58 -12.34 -6.60 -5.55
C LYS A 58 -10.93 -6.00 -5.50
N SER A 59 -10.77 -4.74 -5.88
CA SER A 59 -9.49 -4.01 -5.80
C SER A 59 -8.96 -3.96 -4.37
N TYR A 60 -9.83 -3.67 -3.39
CA TYR A 60 -9.46 -3.70 -1.98
C TYR A 60 -8.90 -5.05 -1.53
N TYR A 61 -9.56 -6.16 -1.89
CA TYR A 61 -9.08 -7.50 -1.56
C TYR A 61 -7.80 -7.87 -2.31
N GLN A 62 -7.65 -7.45 -3.57
CA GLN A 62 -6.42 -7.68 -4.33
C GLN A 62 -5.23 -6.96 -3.70
N GLU A 63 -5.39 -5.70 -3.27
CA GLU A 63 -4.34 -4.93 -2.60
C GLU A 63 -4.04 -5.50 -1.20
N SER A 64 -5.09 -5.80 -0.44
CA SER A 64 -4.97 -6.28 0.95
C SER A 64 -4.47 -7.73 1.03
N GLY A 65 -4.73 -8.55 0.01
CA GLY A 65 -4.38 -9.98 -0.03
C GLY A 65 -2.92 -10.27 -0.37
N LEU A 66 -2.10 -9.26 -0.67
CA LEU A 66 -0.67 -9.43 -0.97
C LEU A 66 0.21 -9.50 0.28
N VAL A 67 -0.37 -9.31 1.47
CA VAL A 67 0.36 -9.24 2.74
C VAL A 67 -0.17 -10.28 3.73
N GLY A 68 0.57 -10.51 4.83
CA GLY A 68 0.12 -11.44 5.89
C GLY A 68 0.27 -12.92 5.55
N CYS A 69 1.21 -13.27 4.66
CA CYS A 69 1.49 -14.66 4.29
C CYS A 69 2.05 -15.51 5.46
N ASP A 70 2.41 -14.90 6.58
CA ASP A 70 2.96 -15.56 7.76
C ASP A 70 1.90 -15.93 8.82
N GLN A 71 0.61 -15.91 8.45
CA GLN A 71 -0.54 -16.27 9.30
C GLN A 71 -0.72 -15.39 10.56
N ASN A 72 0.10 -14.36 10.71
CA ASN A 72 -0.04 -13.39 11.78
C ASN A 72 -1.09 -12.34 11.44
N ARG A 73 -1.65 -11.72 12.48
CA ARG A 73 -2.68 -10.70 12.32
C ARG A 73 -2.14 -9.50 11.52
N ILE A 74 -2.92 -9.09 10.53
CA ILE A 74 -2.71 -7.87 9.75
C ILE A 74 -3.88 -6.92 9.93
N TYR A 75 -3.62 -5.63 9.74
CA TYR A 75 -4.63 -4.59 9.79
C TYR A 75 -4.69 -3.86 8.44
N CYS A 76 -5.86 -3.94 7.80
CA CYS A 76 -6.16 -3.21 6.57
C CYS A 76 -7.21 -2.15 6.90
N ARG A 77 -6.87 -0.88 6.70
CA ARG A 77 -7.76 0.26 6.96
C ARG A 77 -7.82 1.15 5.73
N PHE A 78 -8.97 1.73 5.45
CA PHE A 78 -9.09 2.83 4.51
C PHE A 78 -9.69 4.06 5.21
N TYR A 79 -9.22 5.23 4.82
CA TYR A 79 -9.75 6.51 5.27
C TYR A 79 -10.56 7.13 4.13
N HIS A 80 -11.79 7.50 4.42
CA HIS A 80 -12.69 8.16 3.47
C HIS A 80 -12.97 9.57 3.96
N GLN A 81 -12.76 10.56 3.09
CA GLN A 81 -13.25 11.92 3.32
C GLN A 81 -14.59 12.07 2.61
N VAL A 82 -15.64 12.29 3.40
CA VAL A 82 -16.93 12.72 2.86
C VAL A 82 -16.75 14.16 2.38
N LYS A 83 -16.78 14.38 1.07
CA LYS A 83 -16.89 15.75 0.55
C LYS A 83 -18.22 16.33 1.02
N SER A 84 -18.20 17.37 1.84
CA SER A 84 -19.40 18.16 2.10
C SER A 84 -19.86 18.74 0.77
N ARG A 85 -21.09 18.39 0.35
CA ARG A 85 -21.75 19.11 -0.75
C ARG A 85 -21.94 20.54 -0.27
N SER A 86 -21.18 21.48 -0.81
CA SER A 86 -21.57 22.90 -0.78
C SER A 86 -22.85 22.99 -1.62
N ASN A 87 -23.97 23.33 -0.97
CA ASN A 87 -25.19 23.76 -1.64
C ASN A 87 -24.97 25.11 -2.30
#